data_AF-D8M9S6-F1
#
_entry.id   AF-D8M9S6-F1
#
_cell.length_a   1.000
_cell.length_b   1.000
_cell.length_c   1.000
_cell.angle_alpha   90.00
_cell.angle_beta   90.00
_cell.angle_gamma   90.00
#
_symmetry.space_group_name_H-M   'P 1'
#
loop_
_entity.id
_entity.type
_entity.pdbx_description
1 polymer ?
#
loop_
_entity_poly.entity_id
_entity_poly.type
_entity_poly.pdbx_seq_one_letter_code
_entity_poly.pdbx_strand_id
1 'polypeptide(L)'
;MSFIAGLTGCCIGLLTKLYSNSLRKLPYMREPWEHLIYMGVGGFSFYYAKKFIDREKNSLRTMLVDLDREDVYGTQDKKIE
;
A
#
# COMPACT_ATOMS: atom_id res chain seq x y z
N MET A 1 -5.28 -6.91 -5.71
CA MET A 1 -6.24 -5.95 -6.28
C MET A 1 -5.93 -4.53 -5.80
N SER A 2 -5.58 -3.62 -6.72
CA SER A 2 -5.21 -2.23 -6.40
C SER A 2 -6.41 -1.33 -6.13
N PHE A 3 -7.60 -1.74 -6.59
CA PHE A 3 -8.87 -1.03 -6.39
C PHE A 3 -9.28 -0.95 -4.91
N ILE A 4 -9.11 -2.04 -4.16
CA ILE A 4 -9.40 -2.09 -2.73
C ILE A 4 -8.48 -1.14 -1.96
N ALA A 5 -7.19 -1.06 -2.32
CA ALA A 5 -6.25 -0.15 -1.67
C ALA A 5 -6.66 1.32 -1.89
N GLY A 6 -7.07 1.68 -3.11
CA GLY A 6 -7.60 3.01 -3.40
C GLY A 6 -8.90 3.33 -2.64
N LEU A 7 -9.86 2.39 -2.58
CA LEU A 7 -11.08 2.55 -1.78
C LEU A 7 -10.78 2.74 -0.29
N THR A 8 -9.84 1.96 0.26
CA THR A 8 -9.43 2.10 1.66
C THR A 8 -8.79 3.46 1.90
N GLY A 9 -7.96 3.93 0.97
CA GLY A 9 -7.38 5.28 1.00
C GLY A 9 -8.45 6.39 0.95
N CYS A 10 -9.47 6.26 0.11
CA CYS A 10 -10.62 7.17 0.07
C CYS A 10 -11.36 7.21 1.42
N CYS A 11 -11.68 6.04 1.98
CA CYS A 11 -12.38 5.96 3.27
C CYS A 11 -11.56 6.58 4.41
N ILE A 12 -10.25 6.34 4.45
CA ILE A 12 -9.35 6.96 5.43
C ILE A 12 -9.33 8.48 5.25
N GLY A 13 -9.22 8.97 4.01
CA GLY A 13 -9.27 10.41 3.72
C GLY A 13 -10.57 11.08 4.18
N LEU A 14 -11.72 10.42 3.99
CA LEU A 14 -13.01 10.87 4.51
C LEU A 14 -13.05 10.87 6.03
N LEU A 15 -12.60 9.78 6.65
CA LEU A 15 -12.56 9.63 8.11
C LEU A 15 -11.70 10.72 8.75
N THR A 16 -10.57 11.07 8.16
CA THR A 16 -9.71 12.17 8.64
C THR A 16 -10.45 13.51 8.64
N LYS A 17 -11.22 13.82 7.58
CA LYS A 17 -12.00 15.06 7.48
C LYS A 17 -13.21 15.07 8.42
N LEU A 18 -13.94 13.95 8.51
CA LEU A 18 -15.03 13.75 9.47
C LEU A 18 -14.52 13.94 10.90
N TYR A 19 -13.38 13.33 11.24
CA TYR A 19 -12.77 13.44 12.56
C TYR A 19 -12.33 14.87 12.90
N SER A 20 -11.77 15.61 11.94
CA SER A 20 -11.43 17.02 12.15
C SER A 20 -12.67 17.88 12.41
N ASN A 21 -13.77 17.62 11.68
CA ASN A 21 -15.03 18.35 11.86
C ASN A 21 -15.74 18.00 13.17
N SER A 22 -15.64 16.75 13.64
CA SER A 22 -16.23 16.30 14.91
C SER A 22 -15.53 16.95 16.11
N LEU A 23 -14.19 17.07 16.07
CA LEU A 23 -13.41 17.74 17.12
C LEU A 23 -13.74 19.22 17.27
N ARG A 24 -14.09 19.90 16.17
CA ARG A 24 -14.47 21.31 16.20
C ARG A 24 -15.95 21.55 16.52
N LYS A 25 -16.75 20.49 16.78
CA LYS A 25 -18.21 20.55 16.96
C LYS A 25 -18.94 21.26 15.80
N LEU A 26 -18.41 21.14 14.59
CA LEU A 26 -19.00 21.73 13.39
C LEU A 26 -19.88 20.69 12.65
N PRO A 27 -20.95 21.13 11.96
CA PRO A 27 -21.77 20.21 11.17
C PRO A 27 -20.91 19.46 10.15
N TYR A 28 -21.03 18.13 10.14
CA TYR A 28 -20.14 17.20 9.47
C TYR A 28 -19.91 17.45 7.96
N MET A 29 -20.87 18.08 7.28
CA MET A 29 -20.86 18.27 5.82
C MET A 29 -20.84 19.75 5.41
N ARG A 30 -20.19 20.61 6.19
CA ARG A 30 -20.17 22.06 5.89
C ARG A 30 -19.56 22.38 4.51
N GLU A 31 -18.58 21.60 4.06
CA GLU A 31 -17.94 21.77 2.74
C GLU A 31 -17.77 20.41 2.01
N PRO A 32 -18.76 19.98 1.20
CA PRO A 32 -18.77 18.65 0.57
C PRO A 32 -17.65 18.45 -0.46
N TRP A 33 -17.17 19.52 -1.08
CA TRP A 33 -16.06 19.52 -2.04
C TRP A 33 -14.73 19.17 -1.38
N GLU A 34 -14.54 19.55 -0.12
CA GLU A 34 -13.32 19.18 0.60
C GLU A 34 -13.24 17.67 0.78
N HIS A 35 -14.35 17.02 1.13
CA HIS A 35 -14.42 15.56 1.26
C HIS A 35 -14.01 14.85 -0.04
N LEU A 36 -14.37 15.38 -1.20
CA LEU A 36 -13.93 14.87 -2.51
C LEU A 36 -12.42 15.03 -2.73
N ILE A 37 -11.84 16.15 -2.31
CA ILE A 37 -10.40 16.38 -2.40
C ILE A 37 -9.64 15.40 -1.48
N TYR A 38 -10.07 15.23 -0.23
CA TYR A 38 -9.43 14.31 0.71
C TYR A 38 -9.61 12.84 0.30
N MET A 39 -10.76 12.48 -0.29
CA MET A 39 -10.94 11.18 -0.94
C MET A 39 -9.94 10.99 -2.09
N GLY A 40 -9.86 11.96 -3.01
CA GLY A 40 -8.97 11.88 -4.16
C GLY A 40 -7.51 11.74 -3.76
N VAL A 41 -7.05 12.55 -2.80
CA VAL A 41 -5.68 12.49 -2.28
C VAL A 41 -5.42 11.17 -1.55
N GLY A 42 -6.35 10.72 -0.71
CA GLY A 42 -6.21 9.46 0.03
C GLY A 42 -6.18 8.23 -0.89
N GLY A 43 -7.07 8.17 -1.88
CA GLY A 43 -7.10 7.08 -2.86
C GLY A 43 -5.86 7.06 -3.76
N PHE A 44 -5.41 8.24 -4.22
CA PHE A 44 -4.20 8.37 -5.02
C PHE A 44 -2.96 7.95 -4.24
N SER A 45 -2.79 8.41 -3.00
CA SER A 45 -1.61 8.06 -2.19
C SER A 45 -1.52 6.55 -1.93
N PHE A 46 -2.64 5.90 -1.57
CA PHE A 46 -2.66 4.46 -1.33
C PHE A 46 -2.46 3.63 -2.60
N TYR A 47 -2.94 4.11 -3.75
CA TYR A 47 -2.67 3.46 -5.04
C TYR A 47 -1.17 3.46 -5.37
N TYR A 48 -0.52 4.60 -5.21
CA TYR A 48 0.93 4.72 -5.45
C TYR A 48 1.75 3.96 -4.42
N ALA A 49 1.38 4.03 -3.14
CA ALA A 49 2.04 3.28 -2.07
C ALA A 49 1.97 1.77 -2.31
N LYS A 50 0.80 1.24 -2.69
CA LYS A 50 0.65 -0.18 -3.02
C LYS A 50 1.53 -0.57 -4.20
N LYS A 51 1.58 0.25 -5.25
CA LYS A 51 2.43 0.01 -6.43
C LYS A 51 3.93 0.02 -6.07
N PHE A 52 4.32 0.78 -5.06
CA PHE A 52 5.69 0.79 -4.55
C PHE A 52 6.00 -0.49 -3.76
N ILE A 53 5.13 -0.85 -2.82
CA ILE A 53 5.26 -2.07 -1.99
C ILE A 53 5.27 -3.33 -2.86
N ASP A 54 4.38 -3.41 -3.86
CA ASP A 54 4.33 -4.56 -4.78
C ASP A 54 5.63 -4.70 -5.60
N ARG A 55 6.29 -3.57 -5.95
CA ARG A 55 7.58 -3.59 -6.63
C ARG A 55 8.70 -4.12 -5.73
N GLU A 56 8.80 -3.63 -4.50
CA GLU A 56 9.80 -4.10 -3.54
C GLU A 56 9.59 -5.57 -3.19
N LYS A 57 8.35 -5.98 -2.95
CA LYS A 57 8.02 -7.38 -2.65
C LYS A 57 8.43 -8.32 -3.78
N ASN A 58 8.28 -7.90 -5.03
CA ASN A 58 8.73 -8.70 -6.17
C ASN A 58 10.26 -8.80 -6.23
N SER A 59 10.99 -7.71 -5.98
CA SER A 59 12.45 -7.71 -5.92
C SER A 59 13.00 -8.59 -4.80
N LEU A 60 12.34 -8.58 -3.63
CA LEU A 60 12.72 -9.45 -2.52
C LEU A 60 12.46 -10.91 -2.85
N ARG A 61 11.33 -11.23 -3.50
CA ARG A 61 11.02 -12.61 -3.91
C ARG A 61 12.01 -13.14 -4.95
N THR A 62 12.50 -12.31 -5.88
CA THR A 62 13.52 -12.75 -6.83
C THR A 62 14.84 -13.05 -6.11
N MET A 63 15.28 -12.17 -5.20
CA MET A 63 16.50 -12.41 -4.41
C MET A 63 16.40 -13.67 -3.54
N LEU A 64 15.24 -13.94 -2.93
CA LEU A 64 15.04 -15.16 -2.14
C LEU A 64 15.11 -16.44 -3.00
N VAL A 65 14.60 -16.40 -4.23
CA VAL A 65 14.70 -17.53 -5.17
C VAL A 65 16.13 -17.76 -5.64
N ASP A 66 16.89 -16.68 -5.86
CA ASP A 66 18.29 -16.80 -6.26
C ASP A 66 19.15 -17.42 -5.14
N LEU A 67 18.89 -17.03 -3.88
CA LEU A 67 19.55 -17.65 -2.72
C LEU A 67 19.19 -19.14 -2.56
N ASP A 68 17.91 -19.50 -2.69
CA ASP A 68 17.47 -20.90 -2.64
C ASP A 68 18.13 -21.74 -3.74
N ARG A 69 18.29 -21.15 -4.93
CA ARG A 69 18.98 -21.78 -6.06
C ARG A 69 20.49 -21.96 -5.77
N GLU A 70 21.15 -20.98 -5.18
CA GLU A 70 22.58 -21.08 -4.80
C GLU A 70 22.82 -22.22 -3.79
N ASP A 71 21.96 -22.37 -2.78
CA ASP A 71 22.08 -23.46 -1.79
C ASP A 71 21.96 -24.86 -2.42
N VAL A 72 21.09 -25.01 -3.43
CA VAL A 72 20.93 -26.26 -4.18
C VAL A 72 22.19 -26.60 -4.97
N TYR A 73 22.80 -25.63 -5.66
CA TYR A 73 24.04 -25.85 -6.41
C TYR A 73 25.22 -26.16 -5.49
N GLY A 74 25.35 -25.45 -4.36
CA GLY A 74 26.39 -25.71 -3.36
C GLY A 74 26.29 -27.09 -2.69
N THR A 75 25.09 -27.67 -2.64
CA THR A 75 24.87 -29.04 -2.12
C THR A 75 25.24 -30.12 -3.14
N GLN A 76 25.03 -29.87 -4.44
CA GLN A 76 25.37 -30.84 -5.48
C GLN A 76 26.88 -30.93 -5.72
N ASP A 77 27.59 -29.82 -5.63
CA ASP A 77 29.05 -29.79 -5.81
C ASP A 77 29.76 -30.67 -4.75
N LYS A 78 29.32 -30.59 -3.49
CA LYS A 78 29.80 -31.46 -2.38
C LYS A 78 29.46 -32.94 -2.51
N LYS A 79 28.57 -33.33 -3.42
CA LYS A 79 28.25 -34.75 -3.69
C LYS A 79 29.06 -35.33 -4.85
N ILE A 80 29.70 -34.46 -5.64
CA ILE A 80 30.47 -34.85 -6.82
C ILE A 80 31.97 -34.99 -6.48
N GLU A 81 32.42 -34.36 -5.40
CA GLU A 81 33.66 -34.72 -4.67
C GLU A 81 33.48 -35.98 -3.80
#